data_AF-A0A957E4E4-F1
#
_entry.id   AF-A0A957E4E4-F1
#
_cell.length_a   1.000
_cell.length_b   1.000
_cell.length_c   1.000
_cell.angle_alpha   90.00
_cell.angle_beta   90.00
_cell.angle_gamma   90.00
#
_symmetry.space_group_name_H-M   'P 1'
#
loop_
_entity.id
_entity.type
_entity.pdbx_description
1 polymer ?
#
loop_
_entity_poly.entity_id
_entity_poly.type
_entity_poly.pdbx_seq_one_letter_code
_entity_poly.pdbx_strand_id
1 'polypeptide(L)'
;MAQFRGWPKLVSPEIEVRVAYLPGRGVRLHEPVYKRLQPLIAKLKTAIEPLSQQPFAFFGHSLGARLAFELTNSLRGAGLALPQHLFLSACPAPQLSQRTQLLHMLRRDELLAELRKRGGVPADVLAQPAVLDVLLPALRADLAVLETAVYQPQPPLDIPMTVFGGTADTLVEPGALDAWHVHTKNDFRIQMFVGDHFFLETAVVGLTQVISNELRKLG
;
A
#
# COMPACT_ATOMS: atom_id res chain seq x y z
N MET A 1 -7.79 0.35 -13.34
CA MET A 1 -7.21 -0.63 -12.39
C MET A 1 -6.14 -1.50 -13.07
N ALA A 2 -4.99 -0.92 -13.43
CA ALA A 2 -3.89 -1.67 -14.06
C ALA A 2 -2.51 -1.27 -13.52
N GLN A 3 -2.44 -0.69 -12.30
CA GLN A 3 -1.22 -0.09 -11.75
C GLN A 3 -0.04 -1.08 -11.67
N PHE A 4 -0.32 -2.38 -11.60
CA PHE A 4 0.69 -3.45 -11.56
C PHE A 4 0.75 -4.33 -12.82
N ARG A 5 -0.05 -4.04 -13.86
CA ARG A 5 -0.19 -4.94 -15.03
C ARG A 5 1.11 -5.11 -15.82
N GLY A 6 1.98 -4.10 -15.83
CA GLY A 6 3.27 -4.13 -16.51
C GLY A 6 4.38 -4.82 -15.72
N TRP A 7 4.20 -5.01 -14.42
CA TRP A 7 5.26 -5.48 -13.52
C TRP A 7 5.83 -6.86 -13.84
N PRO A 8 5.02 -7.88 -14.23
CA PRO A 8 5.56 -9.18 -14.59
C PRO A 8 6.64 -9.15 -15.69
N LYS A 9 6.64 -8.11 -16.53
CA LYS A 9 7.63 -7.93 -17.61
C LYS A 9 8.87 -7.13 -17.18
N LEU A 10 8.83 -6.51 -16.01
CA LEU A 10 9.84 -5.55 -15.52
C LEU A 10 10.61 -6.04 -14.28
N VAL A 11 10.07 -7.02 -13.56
CA VAL A 11 10.79 -7.71 -12.48
C VAL A 11 11.66 -8.83 -13.03
N SER A 12 12.59 -9.35 -12.21
CA SER A 12 13.38 -10.54 -12.56
C SER A 12 12.47 -11.69 -13.01
N PRO A 13 12.84 -12.49 -14.04
CA PRO A 13 12.06 -13.64 -14.50
C PRO A 13 11.77 -14.69 -13.43
N GLU A 14 12.55 -14.72 -12.35
CA GLU A 14 12.39 -15.62 -11.20
C GLU A 14 11.28 -15.18 -10.23
N ILE A 15 10.76 -13.96 -10.40
CA ILE A 15 9.75 -13.37 -9.51
C ILE A 15 8.37 -13.48 -10.17
N GLU A 16 7.48 -14.25 -9.55
CA GLU A 16 6.07 -14.25 -9.92
C GLU A 16 5.33 -13.08 -9.24
N VAL A 17 4.72 -12.19 -10.03
CA VAL A 17 3.91 -11.08 -9.51
C VAL A 17 2.46 -11.51 -9.32
N ARG A 18 1.99 -11.50 -8.07
CA ARG A 18 0.58 -11.73 -7.70
C ARG A 18 -0.06 -10.43 -7.20
N VAL A 19 -1.20 -10.05 -7.78
CA VAL A 19 -1.90 -8.81 -7.43
C VAL A 19 -3.11 -9.11 -6.55
N ALA A 20 -3.17 -8.50 -5.37
CA ALA A 20 -4.34 -8.55 -4.51
C ALA A 20 -5.44 -7.61 -5.03
N TYR A 21 -6.55 -8.17 -5.51
CA TYR A 21 -7.74 -7.39 -5.88
C TYR A 21 -8.67 -7.27 -4.67
N LEU A 22 -8.76 -6.09 -4.07
CA LEU A 22 -9.70 -5.83 -2.98
C LEU A 22 -11.16 -5.86 -3.48
N PRO A 23 -12.15 -6.16 -2.62
CA PRO A 23 -13.57 -6.06 -2.97
C PRO A 23 -14.03 -4.65 -3.36
N GLY A 24 -15.17 -4.58 -4.06
CA GLY A 24 -15.87 -3.35 -4.43
C GLY A 24 -15.25 -2.57 -5.59
N ARG A 25 -14.41 -3.22 -6.40
CA ARG A 25 -13.69 -2.57 -7.52
C ARG A 25 -13.34 -3.57 -8.61
N GLY A 26 -13.24 -3.07 -9.84
CA GLY A 26 -12.86 -3.88 -11.00
C GLY A 26 -13.76 -5.11 -11.16
N VAL A 27 -13.15 -6.28 -11.31
CA VAL A 27 -13.89 -7.56 -11.46
C VAL A 27 -14.68 -7.96 -10.19
N ARG A 28 -14.34 -7.38 -9.03
CA ARG A 28 -14.99 -7.63 -7.73
C ARG A 28 -15.92 -6.48 -7.33
N LEU A 29 -16.42 -5.70 -8.30
CA LEU A 29 -17.26 -4.52 -8.04
C LEU A 29 -18.53 -4.84 -7.24
N HIS A 30 -19.11 -6.02 -7.45
CA HIS A 30 -20.34 -6.46 -6.79
C HIS A 30 -20.11 -6.92 -5.34
N GLU A 31 -18.86 -7.11 -4.92
CA GLU A 31 -18.55 -7.58 -3.57
C GLU A 31 -18.53 -6.44 -2.55
N PRO A 32 -18.95 -6.68 -1.30
CA PRO A 32 -18.98 -5.65 -0.28
C PRO A 32 -17.58 -5.16 0.10
N VAL A 33 -17.44 -3.83 0.21
CA VAL A 33 -16.20 -3.17 0.65
C VAL A 33 -15.97 -3.30 2.14
N TYR A 34 -14.70 -3.34 2.55
CA TYR A 34 -14.31 -3.27 3.95
C TYR A 34 -14.06 -1.82 4.37
N LYS A 35 -14.57 -1.42 5.54
CA LYS A 35 -14.40 -0.08 6.13
C LYS A 35 -13.53 -0.08 7.39
N ARG A 36 -13.03 -1.26 7.79
CA ARG A 36 -12.22 -1.46 8.99
C ARG A 36 -11.03 -2.34 8.62
N LEU A 37 -9.87 -2.03 9.20
CA LEU A 37 -8.62 -2.72 8.92
C LEU A 37 -8.67 -4.21 9.29
N GLN A 38 -9.09 -4.54 10.52
CA GLN A 38 -8.98 -5.92 11.04
C GLN A 38 -9.74 -6.97 10.21
N PRO A 39 -11.01 -6.77 9.81
CA PRO A 39 -11.69 -7.74 8.95
C PRO A 39 -11.04 -7.89 7.57
N LEU A 40 -10.48 -6.81 7.03
CA LEU A 40 -9.76 -6.84 5.77
C LEU A 40 -8.44 -7.64 5.89
N ILE A 41 -7.67 -7.42 6.96
CA ILE A 41 -6.45 -8.18 7.25
C ILE A 41 -6.76 -9.67 7.45
N ALA A 42 -7.84 -10.01 8.16
CA ALA A 42 -8.26 -11.40 8.31
C ALA A 42 -8.55 -12.06 6.95
N LYS A 43 -9.25 -11.35 6.04
CA LYS A 43 -9.53 -11.85 4.69
C LYS A 43 -8.26 -12.00 3.85
N LEU A 44 -7.34 -11.04 3.92
CA LEU A 44 -6.06 -11.10 3.21
C LEU A 44 -5.17 -12.23 3.73
N LYS A 45 -5.17 -12.48 5.04
CA LYS A 45 -4.46 -13.60 5.66
C LYS A 45 -4.92 -14.94 5.11
N THR A 46 -6.23 -15.18 5.03
CA THR A 46 -6.78 -16.40 4.41
C THR A 46 -6.42 -16.49 2.92
N ALA A 47 -6.34 -15.35 2.22
CA ALA A 47 -6.02 -15.34 0.79
C ALA A 47 -4.54 -15.64 0.48
N ILE A 48 -3.62 -15.29 1.39
CA ILE A 48 -2.18 -15.50 1.18
C ILE A 48 -1.71 -16.89 1.61
N GLU A 49 -2.43 -17.56 2.52
CA GLU A 49 -2.05 -18.87 3.08
C GLU A 49 -1.73 -19.96 2.04
N PRO A 50 -2.48 -20.11 0.92
CA PRO A 50 -2.12 -21.07 -0.12
C PRO A 50 -0.85 -20.69 -0.90
N LEU A 51 -0.50 -19.40 -0.90
CA LEU A 51 0.64 -18.84 -1.64
C LEU A 51 1.91 -18.81 -0.79
N SER A 52 1.79 -18.90 0.53
CA SER A 52 2.92 -18.85 1.46
C SER A 52 3.72 -20.15 1.57
N GLN A 53 3.54 -21.08 0.62
CA GLN A 53 4.34 -22.30 0.50
C GLN A 53 5.69 -22.07 -0.17
N GLN A 54 5.84 -20.93 -0.85
CA GLN A 54 7.10 -20.47 -1.43
C GLN A 54 7.54 -19.17 -0.75
N PRO A 55 8.85 -18.83 -0.79
CA PRO A 55 9.31 -17.52 -0.37
C PRO A 55 8.54 -16.41 -1.07
N PHE A 56 8.08 -15.42 -0.32
CA PHE A 56 7.30 -14.31 -0.86
C PHE A 56 7.73 -12.98 -0.23
N ALA A 57 7.38 -11.89 -0.90
CA ALA A 57 7.55 -10.54 -0.40
C ALA A 57 6.27 -9.74 -0.64
N PHE A 58 6.05 -8.70 0.16
CA PHE A 58 4.94 -7.78 -0.09
C PHE A 58 5.44 -6.47 -0.68
N PHE A 59 4.76 -6.03 -1.73
CA PHE A 59 4.77 -4.65 -2.17
C PHE A 59 3.41 -4.00 -1.89
N GLY A 60 3.43 -2.79 -1.35
CA GLY A 60 2.25 -2.00 -1.14
C GLY A 60 2.49 -0.52 -1.37
N HIS A 61 1.52 0.15 -1.97
CA HIS A 61 1.54 1.60 -2.19
C HIS A 61 0.37 2.26 -1.45
N SER A 62 0.64 3.36 -0.74
CA SER A 62 -0.34 4.08 0.07
C SER A 62 -1.09 3.15 1.03
N LEU A 63 -2.42 2.95 0.87
CA LEU A 63 -3.16 1.93 1.64
C LEU A 63 -2.52 0.55 1.56
N GLY A 64 -2.05 0.13 0.38
CA GLY A 64 -1.41 -1.17 0.20
C GLY A 64 -0.18 -1.37 1.09
N ALA A 65 0.60 -0.30 1.34
CA ALA A 65 1.77 -0.36 2.22
C ALA A 65 1.34 -0.61 3.67
N ARG A 66 0.30 0.11 4.12
CA ARG A 66 -0.29 -0.12 5.44
C ARG A 66 -0.82 -1.55 5.58
N LEU A 67 -1.52 -2.06 4.55
CA LEU A 67 -2.04 -3.42 4.55
C LEU A 67 -0.91 -4.46 4.58
N ALA A 68 0.18 -4.27 3.82
CA ALA A 68 1.32 -5.17 3.82
C ALA A 68 1.97 -5.27 5.21
N PHE A 69 2.17 -4.13 5.88
CA PHE A 69 2.71 -4.10 7.23
C PHE A 69 1.79 -4.79 8.25
N GLU A 70 0.51 -4.45 8.25
CA GLU A 70 -0.46 -4.99 9.21
C GLU A 70 -0.72 -6.49 8.97
N LEU A 71 -0.72 -6.92 7.71
CA LEU A 71 -0.82 -8.33 7.35
C LEU A 71 0.41 -9.11 7.86
N THR A 72 1.61 -8.55 7.74
CA THR A 72 2.83 -9.18 8.24
C THR A 72 2.81 -9.34 9.75
N ASN A 73 2.36 -8.33 10.49
CA ASN A 73 2.17 -8.44 11.94
C ASN A 73 1.10 -9.49 12.31
N SER A 74 0.02 -9.57 11.54
CA SER A 74 -1.03 -10.58 11.72
C SER A 74 -0.53 -12.01 11.45
N LEU A 75 0.31 -12.20 10.42
CA LEU A 75 0.98 -13.48 10.14
C LEU A 75 1.92 -13.87 11.28
N ARG A 76 2.73 -12.91 11.77
CA ARG A 76 3.64 -13.12 12.92
C ARG A 76 2.89 -13.55 14.16
N GLY A 77 1.82 -12.84 14.52
CA GLY A 77 0.99 -13.18 15.68
C GLY A 77 0.31 -14.55 15.57
N ALA A 78 0.10 -15.05 14.35
CA ALA A 78 -0.47 -16.37 14.08
C ALA A 78 0.60 -17.48 13.92
N GLY A 79 1.89 -17.17 14.03
CA GLY A 79 2.96 -18.14 13.81
C GLY A 79 3.06 -18.65 12.37
N LEU A 80 2.55 -17.89 11.40
CA LEU A 80 2.58 -18.24 9.98
C LEU A 80 3.85 -17.74 9.30
N ALA A 81 4.15 -18.29 8.12
CA ALA A 81 5.27 -17.86 7.29
C ALA A 81 5.22 -16.33 7.03
N LEU A 82 6.38 -15.69 7.14
CA LEU A 82 6.54 -14.25 6.98
C LEU A 82 7.14 -13.92 5.61
N PRO A 83 6.86 -12.73 5.05
CA PRO A 83 7.54 -12.28 3.84
C PRO A 83 9.04 -12.11 4.11
N GLN A 84 9.87 -12.40 3.12
CA GLN A 84 11.31 -12.19 3.19
C GLN A 84 11.70 -10.72 3.09
N HIS A 85 10.83 -9.88 2.51
CA HIS A 85 11.06 -8.44 2.37
C HIS A 85 9.74 -7.67 2.37
N LEU A 86 9.77 -6.45 2.91
CA LEU A 86 8.66 -5.50 2.81
C LEU A 86 9.04 -4.29 1.96
N PHE A 87 8.29 -4.06 0.89
CA PHE A 87 8.41 -2.91 0.03
C PHE A 87 7.22 -1.97 0.25
N LEU A 88 7.47 -0.85 0.91
CA LEU A 88 6.42 0.07 1.38
C LEU A 88 6.54 1.41 0.65
N SER A 89 5.52 1.81 -0.08
CA SER A 89 5.58 2.97 -0.97
C SER A 89 4.55 4.03 -0.59
N ALA A 90 4.97 5.30 -0.58
CA ALA A 90 4.10 6.47 -0.40
C ALA A 90 3.14 6.34 0.80
N CYS A 91 3.66 5.93 1.95
CA CYS A 91 2.86 5.72 3.15
C CYS A 91 3.64 6.17 4.38
N PRO A 92 3.06 7.01 5.27
CA PRO A 92 3.72 7.35 6.52
C PRO A 92 3.80 6.12 7.44
N ALA A 93 4.82 6.08 8.28
CA ALA A 93 4.94 5.04 9.29
C ALA A 93 3.70 5.00 10.21
N PRO A 94 3.26 3.83 10.67
CA PRO A 94 1.94 3.63 11.27
C PRO A 94 1.73 4.42 12.57
N GLN A 95 2.78 4.71 13.33
CA GLN A 95 2.77 5.54 14.53
C GLN A 95 2.54 7.04 14.24
N LEU A 96 2.77 7.48 13.00
CA LEU A 96 2.56 8.86 12.55
C LEU A 96 1.22 9.04 11.82
N SER A 97 0.38 8.00 11.76
CA SER A 97 -0.86 8.00 10.95
C SER A 97 -2.02 8.81 11.53
N GLN A 98 -1.77 9.73 12.47
CA GLN A 98 -2.84 10.59 13.02
C GLN A 98 -3.32 11.58 11.95
N ARG A 99 -4.63 11.57 11.68
CA ARG A 99 -5.28 12.47 10.73
C ARG A 99 -6.12 13.49 11.51
N THR A 100 -5.92 14.77 11.22
CA THR A 100 -6.70 15.88 11.80
C THR A 100 -8.11 15.99 11.22
N GLN A 101 -8.36 15.40 10.06
CA GLN A 101 -9.65 15.36 9.37
C GLN A 101 -9.90 13.97 8.79
N LEU A 102 -11.13 13.48 8.95
CA LEU A 102 -11.58 12.20 8.43
C LEU A 102 -12.27 12.41 7.08
N LEU A 103 -11.55 12.20 5.97
CA LEU A 103 -12.09 12.40 4.63
C LEU A 103 -13.26 11.46 4.33
N HIS A 104 -13.23 10.23 4.87
CA HIS A 104 -14.30 9.26 4.62
C HIS A 104 -15.68 9.71 5.15
N MET A 105 -15.70 10.64 6.11
CA MET A 105 -16.91 11.19 6.72
C MET A 105 -17.45 12.42 5.98
N LEU A 106 -16.67 13.01 5.07
CA LEU A 106 -17.08 14.18 4.31
C LEU A 106 -18.23 13.85 3.35
N ARG A 107 -19.09 14.84 3.11
CA ARG A 107 -20.10 14.75 2.07
C ARG A 107 -19.41 14.60 0.71
N ARG A 108 -20.14 14.08 -0.28
CA ARG A 108 -19.56 13.74 -1.60
C ARG A 108 -18.74 14.89 -2.20
N ASP A 109 -19.31 16.09 -2.27
CA ASP A 109 -18.66 17.20 -2.97
C ASP A 109 -17.45 17.76 -2.19
N GLU A 110 -17.52 17.75 -0.86
CA GLU A 110 -16.39 18.10 0.03
C GLU A 110 -15.25 17.09 -0.10
N LEU A 111 -15.58 15.79 -0.12
CA LEU A 111 -14.60 14.72 -0.36
C LEU A 111 -13.93 14.91 -1.73
N LEU A 112 -14.69 15.15 -2.80
CA LEU A 112 -14.13 15.36 -4.13
C LEU A 112 -13.26 16.61 -4.22
N ALA A 113 -13.64 17.71 -3.55
CA ALA A 113 -12.81 18.91 -3.48
C ALA A 113 -11.48 18.63 -2.77
N GLU A 114 -11.51 17.88 -1.67
CA GLU A 114 -10.31 17.55 -0.91
C GLU A 114 -9.41 16.56 -1.65
N LEU A 115 -9.98 15.58 -2.36
CA LEU A 115 -9.22 14.66 -3.23
C LEU A 115 -8.52 15.39 -4.38
N ARG A 116 -9.17 16.40 -4.97
CA ARG A 116 -8.56 17.28 -5.99
C ARG A 116 -7.38 18.07 -5.42
N LYS A 117 -7.56 18.66 -4.23
CA LYS A 117 -6.53 19.45 -3.56
C LYS A 117 -5.31 18.61 -3.19
N ARG A 118 -5.54 17.39 -2.70
CA ARG A 118 -4.52 16.48 -2.20
C ARG A 118 -3.77 15.73 -3.30
N GLY A 119 -4.28 15.69 -4.53
CA GLY A 119 -3.65 14.91 -5.60
C GLY A 119 -3.65 13.41 -5.30
N GLY A 120 -4.67 12.91 -4.58
CA GLY A 120 -4.83 11.48 -4.22
C GLY A 120 -5.69 10.67 -5.20
N VAL A 121 -6.15 11.30 -6.28
CA VAL A 121 -6.84 10.66 -7.41
C VAL A 121 -6.34 11.36 -8.68
N PRO A 122 -5.98 10.62 -9.75
CA PRO A 122 -5.59 11.21 -11.02
C PRO A 122 -6.62 12.20 -11.59
N ALA A 123 -6.15 13.30 -12.16
CA ALA A 123 -7.00 14.40 -12.63
C ALA A 123 -7.98 13.97 -13.74
N ASP A 124 -7.57 13.05 -14.61
CA ASP A 124 -8.37 12.45 -15.67
C ASP A 124 -9.54 11.62 -15.14
N VAL A 125 -9.36 10.94 -14.00
CA VAL A 125 -10.44 10.24 -13.28
C VAL A 125 -11.38 11.28 -12.64
N LEU A 126 -10.84 12.33 -12.02
CA LEU A 126 -11.63 13.39 -11.40
C LEU A 126 -12.48 14.20 -12.39
N ALA A 127 -12.12 14.16 -13.68
CA ALA A 127 -12.85 14.78 -14.79
C ALA A 127 -13.99 13.90 -15.35
N GLN A 128 -14.18 12.67 -14.85
CA GLN A 128 -15.18 11.72 -15.36
C GLN A 128 -16.22 11.34 -14.29
N PRO A 129 -17.36 12.07 -14.18
CA PRO A 129 -18.35 11.86 -13.12
C PRO A 129 -18.88 10.43 -13.02
N ALA A 130 -19.19 9.80 -14.16
CA ALA A 130 -19.70 8.43 -14.18
C ALA A 130 -18.67 7.41 -13.65
N VAL A 131 -17.37 7.62 -13.93
CA VAL A 131 -16.29 6.77 -13.39
C VAL A 131 -16.13 7.01 -11.90
N LEU A 132 -16.18 8.27 -11.46
CA LEU A 132 -16.12 8.62 -10.05
C LEU A 132 -17.25 7.99 -9.25
N ASP A 133 -18.49 8.01 -9.74
CA ASP A 133 -19.63 7.44 -9.00
C ASP A 133 -19.48 5.93 -8.77
N VAL A 134 -18.81 5.23 -9.68
CA VAL A 134 -18.49 3.80 -9.54
C VAL A 134 -17.33 3.59 -8.54
N LEU A 135 -16.30 4.43 -8.55
CA LEU A 135 -15.09 4.25 -7.73
C LEU A 135 -15.22 4.81 -6.31
N LEU A 136 -16.02 5.86 -6.12
CA LEU A 136 -16.10 6.63 -4.89
C LEU A 136 -16.51 5.79 -3.67
N PRO A 137 -17.45 4.83 -3.75
CA PRO A 137 -17.76 3.96 -2.61
C PRO A 137 -16.55 3.17 -2.09
N ALA A 138 -15.74 2.63 -3.01
CA ALA A 138 -14.53 1.89 -2.67
C ALA A 138 -13.43 2.80 -2.13
N LEU A 139 -13.21 3.95 -2.77
CA LEU A 139 -12.24 4.95 -2.30
C LEU A 139 -12.59 5.46 -0.90
N ARG A 140 -13.87 5.76 -0.63
CA ARG A 140 -14.32 6.17 0.71
C ARG A 140 -14.12 5.06 1.74
N ALA A 141 -14.32 3.81 1.37
CA ALA A 141 -14.08 2.67 2.25
C ALA A 141 -12.58 2.49 2.57
N ASP A 142 -11.72 2.67 1.58
CA ASP A 142 -10.25 2.63 1.74
C ASP A 142 -9.76 3.74 2.68
N LEU A 143 -10.29 4.96 2.51
CA LEU A 143 -10.04 6.06 3.44
C LEU A 143 -10.52 5.70 4.86
N ALA A 144 -11.70 5.11 5.01
CA ALA A 144 -12.19 4.68 6.33
C ALA A 144 -11.27 3.64 6.98
N VAL A 145 -10.72 2.70 6.20
CA VAL A 145 -9.73 1.72 6.68
C VAL A 145 -8.47 2.43 7.19
N LEU A 146 -7.91 3.36 6.43
CA LEU A 146 -6.70 4.11 6.81
C LEU A 146 -6.94 5.01 8.03
N GLU A 147 -8.00 5.81 7.97
CA GLU A 147 -8.25 6.90 8.92
C GLU A 147 -8.77 6.39 10.27
N THR A 148 -9.33 5.19 10.31
CA THR A 148 -9.79 4.56 11.56
C THR A 148 -8.87 3.46 12.08
N ALA A 149 -7.74 3.21 11.40
CA ALA A 149 -6.72 2.29 11.89
C ALA A 149 -6.01 2.88 13.10
N VAL A 150 -6.23 2.27 14.27
CA VAL A 150 -5.48 2.59 15.47
C VAL A 150 -4.18 1.79 15.45
N TYR A 151 -3.04 2.49 15.45
CA TYR A 151 -1.75 1.84 15.59
C TYR A 151 -1.59 1.29 17.01
N GLN A 152 -1.24 0.01 17.10
CA GLN A 152 -0.84 -0.63 18.34
C GLN A 152 0.66 -0.89 18.27
N PRO A 153 1.47 -0.34 19.20
CA PRO A 153 2.89 -0.62 19.26
C PRO A 153 3.18 -2.12 19.33
N GLN A 154 4.13 -2.58 18.53
CA GLN A 154 4.60 -3.96 18.52
C GLN A 154 6.12 -3.99 18.41
N PRO A 155 6.77 -5.10 18.81
CA PRO A 155 8.19 -5.27 18.56
C PRO A 155 8.52 -5.14 17.06
N PRO A 156 9.69 -4.59 16.70
CA PRO A 156 10.14 -4.53 15.31
C PRO A 156 10.15 -5.92 14.64
N LEU A 157 9.91 -5.96 13.34
CA LEU A 157 9.97 -7.17 12.52
C LEU A 157 11.43 -7.57 12.27
N ASP A 158 11.69 -8.87 12.12
CA ASP A 158 12.98 -9.40 11.69
C ASP A 158 13.04 -9.56 10.16
N ILE A 159 12.57 -8.54 9.44
CA ILE A 159 12.36 -8.58 7.99
C ILE A 159 12.94 -7.27 7.41
N PRO A 160 13.80 -7.33 6.39
CA PRO A 160 14.31 -6.14 5.74
C PRO A 160 13.17 -5.30 5.12
N MET A 161 13.33 -3.98 5.15
CA MET A 161 12.33 -3.03 4.66
C MET A 161 12.95 -2.05 3.68
N THR A 162 12.34 -1.93 2.51
CA THR A 162 12.64 -0.87 1.54
C THR A 162 11.44 0.04 1.41
N VAL A 163 11.64 1.32 1.72
CA VAL A 163 10.61 2.36 1.65
C VAL A 163 10.82 3.22 0.41
N PHE A 164 9.74 3.51 -0.29
CA PHE A 164 9.75 4.33 -1.50
C PHE A 164 8.95 5.62 -1.32
N GLY A 165 9.50 6.74 -1.79
CA GLY A 165 8.84 8.06 -1.73
C GLY A 165 8.97 8.87 -3.01
N GLY A 166 8.00 9.77 -3.23
CA GLY A 166 8.05 10.77 -4.29
C GLY A 166 8.68 12.06 -3.77
N THR A 167 9.58 12.67 -4.54
CA THR A 167 10.23 13.95 -4.18
C THR A 167 9.28 15.14 -4.14
N ALA A 168 8.11 15.04 -4.80
CA ALA A 168 7.05 16.03 -4.79
C ALA A 168 5.75 15.48 -4.16
N ASP A 169 5.84 14.40 -3.36
CA ASP A 169 4.69 13.87 -2.64
C ASP A 169 4.26 14.83 -1.53
N THR A 170 3.06 15.39 -1.65
CA THR A 170 2.48 16.32 -0.67
C THR A 170 1.65 15.62 0.41
N LEU A 171 1.42 14.31 0.27
CA LEU A 171 0.64 13.49 1.20
C LEU A 171 1.50 12.78 2.23
N VAL A 172 2.77 12.57 1.90
CA VAL A 172 3.73 11.88 2.77
C VAL A 172 5.04 12.66 2.80
N GLU A 173 5.29 13.30 3.93
CA GLU A 173 6.55 14.02 4.14
C GLU A 173 7.74 13.05 4.24
N PRO A 174 8.94 13.44 3.79
CA PRO A 174 10.13 12.58 3.84
C PRO A 174 10.45 12.04 5.24
N GLY A 175 10.29 12.85 6.30
CA GLY A 175 10.51 12.41 7.68
C GLY A 175 9.54 11.31 8.13
N ALA A 176 8.33 11.26 7.55
CA ALA A 176 7.36 10.22 7.83
C ALA A 176 7.72 8.87 7.17
N LEU A 177 8.53 8.90 6.10
CA LEU A 177 9.11 7.70 5.48
C LEU A 177 10.25 7.16 6.33
N ASP A 178 11.12 8.04 6.84
CA ASP A 178 12.23 7.64 7.71
C ASP A 178 11.76 6.95 8.99
N ALA A 179 10.63 7.40 9.54
CA ALA A 179 10.03 6.80 10.72
C ALA A 179 9.63 5.31 10.57
N TRP A 180 9.72 4.72 9.37
CA TRP A 180 9.58 3.27 9.20
C TRP A 180 10.75 2.47 9.78
N HIS A 181 11.94 3.07 9.96
CA HIS A 181 13.13 2.37 10.44
C HIS A 181 12.90 1.67 11.80
N VAL A 182 12.06 2.24 12.67
CA VAL A 182 11.75 1.68 13.99
C VAL A 182 10.95 0.37 13.92
N HIS A 183 10.40 0.00 12.76
CA HIS A 183 9.57 -1.20 12.59
C HIS A 183 10.33 -2.41 12.08
N THR A 184 11.63 -2.28 11.80
CA THR A 184 12.51 -3.41 11.51
C THR A 184 13.78 -3.35 12.35
N LYS A 185 14.32 -4.51 12.70
CA LYS A 185 15.67 -4.64 13.28
C LYS A 185 16.70 -5.16 12.26
N ASN A 186 16.28 -5.29 11.01
CA ASN A 186 17.09 -5.75 9.89
C ASN A 186 17.40 -4.58 8.95
N ASP A 187 17.91 -4.86 7.74
CA ASP A 187 18.26 -3.82 6.78
C ASP A 187 17.06 -2.91 6.46
N PHE A 188 17.29 -1.60 6.58
CA PHE A 188 16.32 -0.55 6.26
C PHE A 188 16.89 0.37 5.20
N ARG A 189 16.09 0.64 4.16
CA ARG A 189 16.50 1.53 3.06
C ARG A 189 15.35 2.41 2.61
N ILE A 190 15.66 3.66 2.28
CA ILE A 190 14.73 4.58 1.62
C ILE A 190 15.23 4.86 0.21
N GLN A 191 14.32 4.83 -0.76
CA GLN A 191 14.59 5.19 -2.15
C GLN A 191 13.57 6.23 -2.62
N MET A 192 14.06 7.42 -2.94
CA MET A 192 13.25 8.51 -3.48
C MET A 192 13.24 8.47 -5.01
N PHE A 193 12.11 8.83 -5.59
CA PHE A 193 11.90 8.96 -7.03
C PHE A 193 11.35 10.35 -7.39
N VAL A 194 11.62 10.80 -8.61
CA VAL A 194 11.03 12.03 -9.15
C VAL A 194 9.54 11.80 -9.40
N GLY A 195 8.68 12.61 -8.78
CA GLY A 195 7.22 12.50 -8.92
C GLY A 195 6.48 12.86 -7.65
N ASP A 196 5.15 12.98 -7.79
CA ASP A 196 4.20 13.21 -6.70
C ASP A 196 3.84 11.90 -5.98
N HIS A 197 2.70 11.83 -5.29
CA HIS A 197 2.23 10.61 -4.63
C HIS A 197 2.12 9.42 -5.59
N PHE A 198 1.85 9.65 -6.87
CA PHE A 198 1.70 8.64 -7.91
C PHE A 198 2.97 8.40 -8.73
N PHE A 199 4.15 8.79 -8.21
CA PHE A 199 5.45 8.52 -8.83
C PHE A 199 5.65 7.07 -9.28
N LEU A 200 4.94 6.12 -8.69
CA LEU A 200 4.93 4.70 -9.06
C LEU A 200 4.72 4.49 -10.57
N GLU A 201 3.89 5.32 -11.21
CA GLU A 201 3.56 5.18 -12.63
C GLU A 201 4.72 5.60 -13.54
N THR A 202 5.41 6.69 -13.18
CA THR A 202 6.55 7.21 -13.94
C THR A 202 7.85 6.49 -13.61
N ALA A 203 8.00 6.01 -12.37
CA ALA A 203 9.21 5.39 -11.85
C ALA A 203 9.19 3.85 -11.92
N VAL A 204 8.19 3.24 -12.55
CA VAL A 204 7.95 1.78 -12.50
C VAL A 204 9.20 0.96 -12.82
N VAL A 205 9.97 1.32 -13.85
CA VAL A 205 11.20 0.61 -14.25
C VAL A 205 12.26 0.65 -13.14
N GLY A 206 12.53 1.83 -12.60
CA GLY A 206 13.51 1.99 -11.52
C GLY A 206 13.08 1.28 -10.25
N LEU A 207 11.78 1.34 -9.93
CA LEU A 207 11.21 0.70 -8.76
C LEU A 207 11.26 -0.83 -8.85
N THR A 208 10.86 -1.43 -9.97
CA THR A 208 10.94 -2.89 -10.16
C THR A 208 12.38 -3.38 -10.21
N GLN A 209 13.32 -2.56 -10.70
CA GLN A 209 14.75 -2.87 -10.65
C GLN A 209 15.26 -2.94 -9.21
N VAL A 210 14.87 -1.99 -8.36
CA VAL A 210 15.23 -2.02 -6.93
C VAL A 210 14.65 -3.27 -6.27
N ILE A 211 13.35 -3.55 -6.47
CA ILE A 211 12.70 -4.75 -5.92
C ILE A 211 13.46 -6.02 -6.34
N SER A 212 13.77 -6.16 -7.64
CA SER A 212 14.47 -7.32 -8.17
C SER A 212 15.90 -7.44 -7.63
N ASN A 213 16.56 -6.33 -7.33
CA ASN A 213 17.90 -6.34 -6.74
C ASN A 213 17.88 -6.74 -5.27
N GLU A 214 16.91 -6.25 -4.49
CA GLU A 214 16.82 -6.62 -3.08
C GLU A 214 16.43 -8.10 -2.92
N LEU A 215 15.47 -8.60 -3.70
CA LEU A 215 15.06 -10.01 -3.60
C LEU A 215 16.16 -10.99 -4.01
N ARG A 216 16.97 -10.67 -5.03
CA ARG A 216 18.11 -11.52 -5.44
C ARG A 216 19.23 -11.64 -4.39
N LYS A 217 19.30 -10.72 -3.41
CA LYS A 217 20.28 -10.83 -2.32
C LYS A 217 19.88 -11.88 -1.28
N LEU A 218 18.61 -12.30 -1.28
CA LEU A 218 18.03 -13.17 -0.26
C LEU A 218 18.13 -14.67 -0.62
N GLY A 219 18.60 -15.00 -1.84
CA GLY A 219 18.78 -16.37 -2.32
C GLY A 219 18.52 -16.50 -3.82
#